data_AF-A0A915Z6C0-F1
#
_entry.id   AF-A0A915Z6C0-F1
#
_cell.length_a   1.000
_cell.length_b   1.000
_cell.length_c   1.000
_cell.angle_alpha   90.00
_cell.angle_beta   90.00
_cell.angle_gamma   90.00
#
_symmetry.space_group_name_H-M   'P 1'
#
loop_
_entity.id
_entity.type
_entity.pdbx_description
1 polymer ?
#
loop_
_entity_poly.entity_id
_entity_poly.type
_entity_poly.pdbx_seq_one_letter_code
_entity_poly.pdbx_strand_id
1 'polypeptide(L)'
;MGLAFSFLGAPISWVSSAVVSCFSAAACNLACKSCNCNNSIATRIGFAIILLLNSMLAWIMLSDWAIKQLEKITYDYLHLNCQEGTCYGILAVHRICFALSFFHFILGLLVIGVKDTHDNRAAIQNGWWGVKIIGWIIFVVASFFIPNQFFMFWGNYIALIGATLFILIGLVLLVDFAHTWSETCIEKWEESDDNKWKYLLIGSTLAMLLTSIILTGIMYNFFAGSGCGLNQFFITFNLILCIIVIFLCITPVVQEANPRSGLSQASMKTNLPNDFQSNSRSASYNAIESGIMPASALDDDDDGHDDEKNGVAYNYGAFHFIFAVASMYVAMLLTNWNNINTTGSEELVIIGQSIVAVWVKVVSSWICLLLYTWTLIGPVLMPERFEDFY
;
A
#
# COMPACT_ATOMS: atom_id res chain seq x y z
N MET A 1 11.41 -12.68 -20.64
CA MET A 1 11.01 -12.14 -19.31
C MET A 1 11.64 -12.95 -18.15
N GLY A 2 12.91 -13.34 -18.25
CA GLY A 2 13.55 -14.24 -17.26
C GLY A 2 14.83 -13.69 -16.60
N LEU A 3 15.22 -12.45 -16.88
CA LEU A 3 16.47 -11.85 -16.38
C LEU A 3 16.26 -10.65 -15.45
N ALA A 4 15.01 -10.20 -15.25
CA ALA A 4 14.67 -9.14 -14.29
C ALA A 4 14.40 -9.66 -12.86
N PHE A 5 14.31 -10.98 -12.68
CA PHE A 5 14.03 -11.59 -11.36
C PHE A 5 15.27 -11.93 -10.54
N SER A 6 16.48 -11.87 -11.12
CA SER A 6 17.70 -12.31 -10.43
C SER A 6 18.37 -11.22 -9.58
N PHE A 7 17.94 -9.96 -9.65
CA PHE A 7 18.52 -8.86 -8.86
C PHE A 7 17.71 -8.46 -7.62
N LEU A 8 16.56 -9.11 -7.38
CA LEU A 8 15.75 -8.94 -6.16
C LEU A 8 16.01 -10.03 -5.11
N GLY A 9 16.89 -11.00 -5.39
CA GLY A 9 17.12 -12.17 -4.54
C GLY A 9 17.93 -11.94 -3.26
N ALA A 10 18.71 -10.84 -3.18
CA ALA A 10 19.55 -10.56 -2.01
C ALA A 10 18.76 -10.02 -0.78
N PRO A 11 17.74 -9.13 -0.92
CA PRO A 11 16.93 -8.72 0.23
C PRO A 11 15.90 -9.78 0.67
N ILE A 12 15.56 -10.76 -0.17
CA ILE A 12 14.58 -11.81 0.15
C ILE A 12 15.14 -12.82 1.17
N SER A 13 16.46 -13.05 1.20
CA SER A 13 17.05 -13.99 2.16
C SER A 13 16.98 -13.47 3.61
N TRP A 14 17.14 -12.17 3.83
CA TRP A 14 17.07 -11.56 5.18
C TRP A 14 15.65 -11.56 5.74
N VAL A 15 14.64 -11.28 4.90
CA VAL A 15 13.23 -11.36 5.31
C VAL A 15 12.82 -12.81 5.55
N SER A 16 13.29 -13.75 4.73
CA SER A 16 12.99 -15.18 4.93
C SER A 16 13.58 -15.75 6.22
N SER A 17 14.78 -15.34 6.63
CA SER A 17 15.41 -15.80 7.88
C SER A 17 14.76 -15.19 9.12
N ALA A 18 14.28 -13.94 9.07
CA ALA A 18 13.53 -13.32 10.15
C ALA A 18 12.09 -13.87 10.28
N VAL A 19 11.45 -14.21 9.15
CA VAL A 19 10.11 -14.81 9.13
C VAL A 19 10.16 -16.27 9.61
N VAL A 20 11.16 -17.06 9.20
CA VAL A 20 11.30 -18.46 9.68
C VAL A 20 11.68 -18.53 11.16
N SER A 21 12.47 -17.59 11.68
CA SER A 21 12.81 -17.57 13.12
C SER A 21 11.62 -17.15 14.00
N CYS A 22 10.77 -16.23 13.54
CA CYS A 22 9.55 -15.85 14.26
C CYS A 22 8.48 -16.95 14.22
N PHE A 23 8.34 -17.67 13.11
CA PHE A 23 7.39 -18.79 13.00
C PHE A 23 7.88 -20.08 13.67
N SER A 24 9.19 -20.31 13.76
CA SER A 24 9.75 -21.46 14.50
C SER A 24 9.62 -21.30 16.02
N ALA A 25 9.59 -20.05 16.51
CA ALA A 25 9.25 -19.77 17.91
C ALA A 25 7.73 -19.78 18.17
N ALA A 26 6.92 -19.34 17.18
CA ALA A 26 5.45 -19.27 17.31
C ALA A 26 4.72 -20.62 17.11
N ALA A 27 5.32 -21.58 16.39
CA ALA A 27 4.73 -22.92 16.23
C ALA A 27 4.91 -23.83 17.46
N CYS A 28 5.87 -23.51 18.35
CA CYS A 28 6.19 -24.34 19.53
C CYS A 28 5.31 -24.09 20.77
N ASN A 29 4.22 -23.31 20.69
CA ASN A 29 3.32 -23.12 21.84
C ASN A 29 1.83 -23.05 21.43
N LEU A 30 1.39 -24.06 20.68
CA LEU A 30 0.00 -24.51 20.73
C LEU A 30 -0.28 -24.98 22.17
N ALA A 31 -0.99 -24.13 22.93
CA ALA A 31 -1.43 -24.34 24.31
C ALA A 31 -0.51 -23.83 25.44
N CYS A 32 -0.26 -22.52 25.51
CA CYS A 32 -0.34 -21.76 26.78
C CYS A 32 -0.22 -20.23 26.57
N LYS A 33 -1.20 -19.50 27.11
CA LYS A 33 -1.17 -18.07 27.52
C LYS A 33 -0.68 -17.03 26.50
N SER A 34 -1.65 -16.42 25.81
CA SER A 34 -1.68 -15.01 25.35
C SER A 34 -0.31 -14.33 25.16
N CYS A 35 0.28 -14.42 23.96
CA CYS A 35 1.27 -13.43 23.53
C CYS A 35 0.55 -12.08 23.40
N ASN A 36 0.49 -11.34 24.50
CA ASN A 36 0.01 -9.98 24.54
C ASN A 36 1.12 -9.08 23.97
N CYS A 37 1.31 -9.12 22.64
CA CYS A 37 2.15 -8.16 21.94
C CYS A 37 1.41 -6.81 21.99
N ASN A 38 1.59 -6.07 23.07
CA ASN A 38 0.90 -4.81 23.34
C ASN A 38 1.41 -3.64 22.46
N ASN A 39 2.15 -3.92 21.39
CA ASN A 39 2.77 -2.92 20.54
C ASN A 39 1.97 -2.74 19.25
N SER A 40 1.53 -1.50 19.00
CA SER A 40 0.76 -1.08 17.82
C SER A 40 1.49 -1.38 16.49
N ILE A 41 2.82 -1.31 16.48
CA ILE A 41 3.65 -1.65 15.32
C ILE A 41 3.56 -3.15 14.99
N ALA A 42 3.66 -4.02 16.01
CA ALA A 42 3.58 -5.47 15.83
C ALA A 42 2.23 -5.89 15.24
N THR A 43 1.15 -5.21 15.66
CA THR A 43 -0.20 -5.46 15.15
C THR A 43 -0.34 -5.12 13.67
N ARG A 44 0.19 -3.96 13.25
CA ARG A 44 0.19 -3.54 11.84
C ARG A 44 0.95 -4.54 10.96
N ILE A 45 2.13 -4.99 11.41
CA ILE A 45 2.93 -6.00 10.73
C ILE A 45 2.18 -7.34 10.65
N GLY A 46 1.52 -7.76 11.73
CA GLY A 46 0.74 -9.00 11.78
C GLY A 46 -0.36 -9.05 10.71
N PHE A 47 -1.13 -7.98 10.54
CA PHE A 47 -2.15 -7.92 9.49
C PHE A 47 -1.57 -7.84 8.08
N ALA A 48 -0.42 -7.17 7.89
CA ALA A 48 0.30 -7.21 6.62
C ALA A 48 0.73 -8.64 6.25
N ILE A 49 1.22 -9.42 7.22
CA ILE A 49 1.58 -10.84 7.02
C ILE A 49 0.34 -11.66 6.65
N ILE A 50 -0.80 -11.48 7.32
CA ILE A 50 -2.05 -12.19 6.95
C ILE A 50 -2.45 -11.87 5.51
N LEU A 51 -2.39 -10.60 5.09
CA LEU A 51 -2.69 -10.21 3.72
C LEU A 51 -1.73 -10.87 2.71
N LEU A 52 -0.44 -10.94 3.02
CA LEU A 52 0.55 -11.62 2.18
C LEU A 52 0.29 -13.13 2.09
N LEU A 53 0.03 -13.79 3.21
CA LEU A 53 -0.31 -15.22 3.25
C LEU A 53 -1.58 -15.52 2.45
N ASN A 54 -2.61 -14.67 2.59
CA ASN A 54 -3.84 -14.78 1.81
C ASN A 54 -3.59 -14.60 0.31
N SER A 55 -2.74 -13.65 -0.07
CA SER A 55 -2.37 -13.40 -1.47
C SER A 55 -1.62 -14.61 -2.07
N MET A 56 -0.71 -15.21 -1.31
CA MET A 56 -0.01 -16.44 -1.72
C MET A 56 -0.98 -17.61 -1.85
N LEU A 57 -1.89 -17.79 -0.89
CA LEU A 57 -2.92 -18.84 -0.93
C LEU A 57 -3.84 -18.68 -2.15
N ALA A 58 -4.32 -17.46 -2.41
CA ALA A 58 -5.13 -17.15 -3.58
C ALA A 58 -4.37 -17.43 -4.88
N TRP A 59 -3.10 -17.02 -4.97
CA TRP A 59 -2.27 -17.29 -6.15
C TRP A 59 -2.04 -18.80 -6.38
N ILE A 60 -1.82 -19.58 -5.32
CA ILE A 60 -1.70 -21.04 -5.41
C ILE A 60 -2.99 -21.68 -5.96
N MET A 61 -4.17 -21.14 -5.64
CA MET A 61 -5.45 -21.64 -6.17
C MET A 61 -5.63 -21.43 -7.67
N LEU A 62 -4.80 -20.62 -8.33
CA LEU A 62 -4.75 -20.53 -9.79
C LEU A 62 -4.04 -21.73 -10.44
N SER A 63 -3.34 -22.57 -9.66
CA SER A 63 -2.61 -23.72 -10.19
C SER A 63 -3.48 -24.97 -10.33
N ASP A 64 -3.25 -25.76 -11.39
CA ASP A 64 -3.95 -27.03 -11.63
C ASP A 64 -3.76 -28.04 -10.49
N TRP A 65 -2.62 -27.98 -9.79
CA TRP A 65 -2.34 -28.81 -8.63
C TRP A 65 -3.33 -28.53 -7.49
N ALA A 66 -3.57 -27.26 -7.19
CA ALA A 66 -4.46 -26.87 -6.09
C ALA A 66 -5.92 -27.26 -6.37
N ILE A 67 -6.37 -27.08 -7.62
CA ILE A 67 -7.72 -27.45 -8.06
C ILE A 67 -7.97 -28.95 -7.88
N LYS A 68 -7.03 -29.81 -8.32
CA LYS A 68 -7.12 -31.26 -8.17
C LYS A 68 -7.14 -31.73 -6.72
N GLN A 69 -6.46 -31.03 -5.82
CA GLN A 69 -6.51 -31.35 -4.39
C GLN A 69 -7.85 -30.93 -3.78
N LEU A 70 -8.39 -29.78 -4.20
CA LEU A 70 -9.66 -29.30 -3.69
C LEU A 70 -10.84 -30.20 -4.10
N GLU A 71 -10.85 -30.70 -5.33
CA GLU A 71 -11.83 -31.67 -5.82
C GLU A 71 -11.84 -32.95 -4.97
N LYS A 72 -10.66 -33.47 -4.60
CA LYS A 72 -10.52 -34.61 -3.69
C LYS A 72 -11.04 -34.32 -2.28
N ILE A 73 -10.76 -33.14 -1.75
CA ILE A 73 -11.16 -32.73 -0.39
C ILE A 73 -12.67 -32.48 -0.31
N THR A 74 -13.29 -32.00 -1.39
CA THR A 74 -14.71 -31.64 -1.43
C THR A 74 -15.64 -32.81 -1.80
N TYR A 75 -15.11 -34.05 -1.87
CA TYR A 75 -15.88 -35.28 -2.09
C TYR A 75 -16.84 -35.18 -3.30
N ASP A 76 -16.39 -34.56 -4.39
CA ASP A 76 -17.18 -34.44 -5.63
C ASP A 76 -18.51 -33.67 -5.49
N TYR A 77 -18.74 -33.01 -4.35
CA TYR A 77 -19.95 -32.20 -4.10
C TYR A 77 -19.97 -30.93 -4.96
N LEU A 78 -18.81 -30.46 -5.42
CA LEU A 78 -18.70 -29.44 -6.45
C LEU A 78 -18.56 -30.13 -7.83
N HIS A 79 -19.66 -30.25 -8.57
CA HIS A 79 -19.59 -30.71 -9.95
C HIS A 79 -18.98 -29.62 -10.85
N LEU A 80 -17.80 -29.94 -11.38
CA LEU A 80 -16.88 -29.02 -12.06
C LEU A 80 -17.05 -29.11 -13.60
N ASN A 81 -18.18 -28.62 -14.12
CA ASN A 81 -18.36 -28.53 -15.58
C ASN A 81 -17.80 -27.20 -16.11
N CYS A 82 -16.48 -27.14 -16.30
CA CYS A 82 -15.80 -26.04 -16.99
C CYS A 82 -15.08 -26.61 -18.21
N GLN A 83 -15.28 -26.02 -19.39
CA GLN A 83 -14.67 -26.52 -20.63
C GLN A 83 -13.13 -26.55 -20.61
N GLU A 84 -12.45 -25.81 -19.71
CA GLU A 84 -10.98 -25.69 -19.75
C GLU A 84 -10.26 -25.51 -18.39
N GLY A 85 -10.88 -25.81 -17.23
CA GLY A 85 -10.20 -25.79 -15.91
C GLY A 85 -9.76 -24.41 -15.35
N THR A 86 -9.65 -23.37 -16.19
CA THR A 86 -9.19 -22.01 -15.83
C THR A 86 -10.20 -21.19 -15.00
N CYS A 87 -11.49 -21.49 -15.13
CA CYS A 87 -12.56 -20.77 -14.42
C CYS A 87 -12.54 -20.98 -12.90
N TYR A 88 -12.25 -22.20 -12.44
CA TYR A 88 -12.35 -22.49 -11.01
C TYR A 88 -11.29 -21.73 -10.20
N GLY A 89 -10.06 -21.62 -10.72
CA GLY A 89 -8.99 -20.87 -10.05
C GLY A 89 -9.37 -19.40 -9.82
N ILE A 90 -10.02 -18.77 -10.79
CA ILE A 90 -10.53 -17.38 -10.66
C ILE A 90 -11.58 -17.29 -9.56
N LEU A 91 -12.56 -18.20 -9.55
CA LEU A 91 -13.61 -18.17 -8.53
C LEU A 91 -13.06 -18.47 -7.12
N ALA A 92 -12.08 -19.36 -7.02
CA ALA A 92 -11.39 -19.69 -5.76
C ALA A 92 -10.60 -18.50 -5.21
N VAL A 93 -9.89 -17.75 -6.08
CA VAL A 93 -9.25 -16.48 -5.70
C VAL A 93 -10.28 -15.53 -5.10
N HIS A 94 -11.44 -15.38 -5.75
CA HIS A 94 -12.48 -14.49 -5.26
C HIS A 94 -13.03 -14.94 -3.88
N ARG A 95 -13.21 -16.24 -3.65
CA ARG A 95 -13.64 -16.80 -2.35
C ARG A 95 -12.67 -16.48 -1.21
N ILE A 96 -11.38 -16.75 -1.42
CA ILE A 96 -10.32 -16.50 -0.43
C ILE A 96 -10.20 -15.00 -0.13
N CYS A 97 -10.18 -14.16 -1.16
CA CYS A 97 -10.05 -12.71 -0.97
C CYS A 97 -11.32 -12.08 -0.36
N PHE A 98 -12.50 -12.63 -0.66
CA PHE A 98 -13.75 -12.25 0.01
C PHE A 98 -13.67 -12.55 1.51
N ALA A 99 -13.19 -13.74 1.90
CA ALA A 99 -13.08 -14.11 3.32
C ALA A 99 -12.19 -13.14 4.11
N LEU A 100 -11.02 -12.77 3.56
CA LEU A 100 -10.15 -11.79 4.21
C LEU A 100 -10.77 -10.39 4.24
N SER A 101 -11.43 -9.98 3.16
CA SER A 101 -12.11 -8.68 3.10
C SER A 101 -13.23 -8.60 4.14
N PHE A 102 -14.03 -9.66 4.27
CA PHE A 102 -15.11 -9.76 5.24
C PHE A 102 -14.59 -9.82 6.69
N PHE A 103 -13.50 -10.54 6.93
CA PHE A 103 -12.80 -10.57 8.21
C PHE A 103 -12.37 -9.16 8.65
N HIS A 104 -11.74 -8.40 7.76
CA HIS A 104 -11.36 -7.01 8.04
C HIS A 104 -12.56 -6.08 8.18
N PHE A 105 -13.63 -6.29 7.42
CA PHE A 105 -14.86 -5.51 7.59
C PHE A 105 -15.47 -5.69 8.99
N ILE A 106 -15.55 -6.94 9.48
CA ILE A 106 -16.04 -7.22 10.85
C ILE A 106 -15.13 -6.60 11.90
N LEU A 107 -13.81 -6.81 11.80
CA LEU A 107 -12.87 -6.20 12.75
C LEU A 107 -12.98 -4.68 12.74
N GLY A 108 -13.05 -4.08 11.55
CA GLY A 108 -13.26 -2.65 11.36
C GLY A 108 -14.50 -2.15 12.09
N LEU A 109 -15.65 -2.81 11.92
CA LEU A 109 -16.90 -2.47 12.62
C LEU A 109 -16.77 -2.55 14.15
N LEU A 110 -16.05 -3.56 14.67
CA LEU A 110 -15.86 -3.76 16.11
C LEU A 110 -15.01 -2.66 16.76
N VAL A 111 -14.09 -2.04 16.00
CA VAL A 111 -13.15 -1.03 16.50
C VAL A 111 -13.50 0.40 16.04
N ILE A 112 -14.70 0.63 15.49
CA ILE A 112 -15.14 1.99 15.12
C ILE A 112 -15.23 2.89 16.36
N GLY A 113 -14.62 4.06 16.25
CA GLY A 113 -14.70 5.11 17.27
C GLY A 113 -13.85 4.86 18.51
N VAL A 114 -12.90 3.92 18.46
CA VAL A 114 -11.86 3.77 19.48
C VAL A 114 -10.89 4.94 19.35
N LYS A 115 -10.70 5.69 20.44
CA LYS A 115 -9.83 6.88 20.49
C LYS A 115 -8.66 6.73 21.48
N ASP A 116 -8.77 5.77 22.39
CA ASP A 116 -7.83 5.54 23.48
C ASP A 116 -7.54 4.03 23.58
N THR A 117 -6.29 3.69 23.91
CA THR A 117 -5.81 2.32 24.12
C THR A 117 -6.34 1.67 25.39
N HIS A 118 -6.84 2.47 26.33
CA HIS A 118 -7.52 1.98 27.52
C HIS A 118 -8.95 1.49 27.24
N ASP A 119 -9.50 1.72 26.05
CA ASP A 119 -10.79 1.15 25.65
C ASP A 119 -10.65 -0.39 25.56
N ASN A 120 -11.56 -1.13 26.19
CA ASN A 120 -11.60 -2.59 26.11
C ASN A 120 -11.65 -3.10 24.65
N ARG A 121 -12.16 -2.29 23.72
CA ARG A 121 -12.18 -2.60 22.28
C ARG A 121 -10.80 -2.48 21.63
N ALA A 122 -9.87 -1.71 22.18
CA ALA A 122 -8.48 -1.68 21.71
C ALA A 122 -7.77 -3.02 21.92
N ALA A 123 -8.18 -3.81 22.92
CA ALA A 123 -7.69 -5.18 23.11
C ALA A 123 -8.07 -6.12 21.94
N ILE A 124 -9.18 -5.84 21.24
CA ILE A 124 -9.55 -6.55 20.01
C ILE A 124 -8.57 -6.22 18.88
N GLN A 125 -8.10 -4.98 18.78
CA GLN A 125 -7.12 -4.55 17.77
C GLN A 125 -5.75 -5.17 18.04
N ASN A 126 -5.22 -4.99 19.26
CA ASN A 126 -3.82 -5.30 19.58
C ASN A 126 -3.61 -6.73 20.11
N GLY A 127 -4.64 -7.37 20.66
CA GLY A 127 -4.56 -8.70 21.30
C GLY A 127 -5.22 -9.84 20.52
N TRP A 128 -5.45 -10.98 21.19
CA TRP A 128 -6.32 -12.08 20.70
C TRP A 128 -5.96 -12.66 19.32
N TRP A 129 -4.66 -12.68 18.99
CA TRP A 129 -4.15 -13.14 17.69
C TRP A 129 -4.54 -14.58 17.33
N GLY A 130 -4.55 -15.50 18.30
CA GLY A 130 -4.99 -16.88 18.05
C GLY A 130 -6.44 -16.96 17.55
N VAL A 131 -7.34 -16.19 18.18
CA VAL A 131 -8.75 -16.12 17.77
C VAL A 131 -8.91 -15.49 16.38
N LYS A 132 -8.12 -14.45 16.08
CA LYS A 132 -8.09 -13.80 14.76
C LYS A 132 -7.68 -14.76 13.65
N ILE A 133 -6.58 -15.49 13.84
CA ILE A 133 -6.07 -16.44 12.85
C ILE A 133 -7.09 -17.55 12.62
N ILE A 134 -7.66 -18.12 13.69
CA ILE A 134 -8.72 -19.14 13.59
C ILE A 134 -9.95 -18.56 12.86
N GLY A 135 -10.38 -17.35 13.21
CA GLY A 135 -11.49 -16.66 12.58
C GLY A 135 -11.28 -16.45 11.08
N TRP A 136 -10.08 -16.02 10.67
CA TRP A 136 -9.72 -15.87 9.26
C TRP A 136 -9.80 -17.22 8.52
N ILE A 137 -9.23 -18.29 9.07
CA ILE A 137 -9.30 -19.64 8.47
C ILE A 137 -10.75 -20.12 8.35
N ILE A 138 -11.56 -19.89 9.38
CA ILE A 138 -12.99 -20.23 9.36
C ILE A 138 -13.70 -19.49 8.23
N PHE A 139 -13.46 -18.18 8.06
CA PHE A 139 -14.08 -17.43 6.96
C PHE A 139 -13.62 -17.94 5.59
N VAL A 140 -12.35 -18.32 5.43
CA VAL A 140 -11.85 -18.91 4.18
C VAL A 140 -12.61 -20.20 3.90
N VAL A 141 -12.69 -21.12 4.84
CA VAL A 141 -13.42 -22.39 4.68
C VAL A 141 -14.91 -22.15 4.42
N ALA A 142 -15.55 -21.27 5.20
CA ALA A 142 -16.96 -20.91 5.05
C ALA A 142 -17.27 -20.34 3.65
N SER A 143 -16.35 -19.57 3.07
CA SER A 143 -16.52 -18.98 1.75
C SER A 143 -16.69 -20.02 0.63
N PHE A 144 -16.19 -21.25 0.79
CA PHE A 144 -16.36 -22.33 -0.20
C PHE A 144 -17.76 -22.95 -0.20
N PHE A 145 -18.53 -22.78 0.89
CA PHE A 145 -19.92 -23.24 0.96
C PHE A 145 -20.93 -22.24 0.36
N ILE A 146 -20.48 -21.03 0.01
CA ILE A 146 -21.34 -20.00 -0.59
C ILE A 146 -21.53 -20.28 -2.11
N PRO A 147 -22.74 -20.14 -2.68
CA PRO A 147 -23.00 -20.41 -4.10
C PRO A 147 -22.19 -19.53 -5.08
N ASN A 148 -21.92 -20.04 -6.28
CA ASN A 148 -21.14 -19.35 -7.33
C ASN A 148 -21.75 -17.99 -7.72
N GLN A 149 -23.08 -17.91 -7.78
CA GLN A 149 -23.83 -16.71 -8.14
C GLN A 149 -23.46 -15.50 -7.28
N PHE A 150 -23.21 -15.71 -5.99
CA PHE A 150 -22.77 -14.65 -5.09
C PHE A 150 -21.40 -14.11 -5.50
N PHE A 151 -20.43 -14.97 -5.81
CA PHE A 151 -19.08 -14.55 -6.16
C PHE A 151 -18.98 -13.93 -7.55
N MET A 152 -19.88 -14.27 -8.47
CA MET A 152 -19.99 -13.56 -9.75
C MET A 152 -20.42 -12.11 -9.52
N PHE A 153 -21.45 -11.88 -8.70
CA PHE A 153 -21.88 -10.53 -8.33
C PHE A 153 -20.77 -9.79 -7.55
N TRP A 154 -20.19 -10.45 -6.55
CA TRP A 154 -19.13 -9.87 -5.74
C TRP A 154 -17.91 -9.49 -6.60
N GLY A 155 -17.44 -10.38 -7.48
CA GLY A 155 -16.29 -10.13 -8.33
C GLY A 155 -16.52 -9.01 -9.35
N ASN A 156 -17.65 -9.04 -10.06
CA ASN A 156 -17.92 -8.10 -11.15
C ASN A 156 -18.25 -6.68 -10.67
N TYR A 157 -18.80 -6.53 -9.46
CA TYR A 157 -19.27 -5.23 -8.96
C TYR A 157 -18.56 -4.79 -7.69
N ILE A 158 -18.63 -5.59 -6.62
CA ILE A 158 -18.15 -5.17 -5.29
C ILE A 158 -16.63 -5.11 -5.23
N ALA A 159 -15.96 -6.18 -5.65
CA ALA A 159 -14.51 -6.28 -5.68
C ALA A 159 -13.91 -5.26 -6.66
N LEU A 160 -14.57 -5.01 -7.80
CA LEU A 160 -14.18 -3.97 -8.74
C LEU A 160 -14.18 -2.59 -8.08
N ILE A 161 -15.27 -2.20 -7.40
CA ILE A 161 -15.37 -0.91 -6.69
C ILE A 161 -14.29 -0.81 -5.60
N GLY A 162 -14.13 -1.86 -4.79
CA GLY A 162 -13.10 -1.89 -3.75
C GLY A 162 -11.68 -1.76 -4.32
N ALA A 163 -11.39 -2.45 -5.43
CA ALA A 163 -10.11 -2.35 -6.11
C ALA A 163 -9.85 -0.94 -6.67
N THR A 164 -10.88 -0.28 -7.21
CA THR A 164 -10.79 1.12 -7.64
C THR A 164 -10.47 2.04 -6.46
N LEU A 165 -11.16 1.89 -5.33
CA LEU A 165 -10.89 2.68 -4.12
C LEU A 165 -9.47 2.45 -3.61
N PHE A 166 -9.00 1.21 -3.58
CA PHE A 166 -7.64 0.89 -3.16
C PHE A 166 -6.58 1.50 -4.08
N ILE A 167 -6.80 1.52 -5.40
CA ILE A 167 -5.91 2.21 -6.34
C ILE A 167 -5.83 3.70 -6.00
N LEU A 168 -6.97 4.37 -5.79
CA LEU A 168 -6.99 5.80 -5.46
C LEU A 168 -6.27 6.09 -4.13
N ILE A 169 -6.53 5.30 -3.09
CA ILE A 169 -5.84 5.41 -1.80
C ILE A 169 -4.33 5.18 -1.98
N GLY A 170 -3.95 4.12 -2.68
CA GLY A 170 -2.54 3.78 -2.92
C GLY A 170 -1.80 4.85 -3.72
N LEU A 171 -2.46 5.50 -4.69
CA LEU A 171 -1.89 6.62 -5.44
C LEU A 171 -1.63 7.84 -4.56
N VAL A 172 -2.57 8.20 -3.67
CA VAL A 172 -2.37 9.31 -2.71
C VAL A 172 -1.23 8.99 -1.74
N LEU A 173 -1.19 7.78 -1.19
CA LEU A 173 -0.11 7.35 -0.29
C LEU A 173 1.26 7.33 -0.97
N LEU A 174 1.32 6.99 -2.25
CA LEU A 174 2.58 7.04 -3.02
C LEU A 174 3.07 8.47 -3.23
N VAL A 175 2.16 9.42 -3.47
CA VAL A 175 2.50 10.85 -3.58
C VAL A 175 3.01 11.38 -2.24
N ASP A 176 2.33 11.08 -1.14
CA ASP A 176 2.73 11.46 0.21
C ASP A 176 4.10 10.85 0.59
N PHE A 177 4.32 9.58 0.25
CA PHE A 177 5.62 8.92 0.42
C PHE A 177 6.72 9.62 -0.39
N ALA A 178 6.44 10.05 -1.63
CA ALA A 178 7.42 10.75 -2.45
C ALA A 178 7.80 12.12 -1.85
N HIS A 179 6.83 12.86 -1.32
CA HIS A 179 7.08 14.11 -0.59
C HIS A 179 7.90 13.86 0.66
N THR A 180 7.46 12.95 1.52
CA THR A 180 8.16 12.57 2.76
C THR A 180 9.59 12.10 2.50
N TRP A 181 9.80 11.31 1.43
CA TRP A 181 11.13 10.86 1.03
C TRP A 181 12.03 12.03 0.63
N SER A 182 11.50 12.99 -0.14
CA SER A 182 12.26 14.16 -0.57
C SER A 182 12.62 15.06 0.62
N GLU A 183 11.68 15.30 1.54
CA GLU A 183 11.91 16.07 2.78
C GLU A 183 12.94 15.38 3.66
N THR A 184 12.81 14.07 3.92
CA THR A 184 13.78 13.31 4.71
C THR A 184 15.19 13.37 4.12
N CYS A 185 15.34 13.31 2.80
CA CYS A 185 16.64 13.42 2.16
C CYS A 185 17.25 14.82 2.29
N ILE A 186 16.41 15.85 2.19
CA ILE A 186 16.82 17.25 2.33
C ILE A 186 17.24 17.53 3.78
N GLU A 187 16.39 17.21 4.75
CA GLU A 187 16.64 17.43 6.19
C GLU A 187 17.95 16.78 6.59
N LYS A 188 18.17 15.52 6.21
CA LYS A 188 19.42 14.82 6.51
C LYS A 188 20.63 15.41 5.79
N TRP A 189 20.47 16.02 4.62
CA TRP A 189 21.57 16.70 3.94
C TRP A 189 21.90 18.07 4.57
N GLU A 190 20.91 18.76 5.14
CA GLU A 190 21.13 20.00 5.89
C GLU A 190 21.75 19.72 7.27
N GLU A 191 21.31 18.66 7.94
CA GLU A 191 21.81 18.27 9.26
C GLU A 191 23.16 17.55 9.20
N SER A 192 23.33 16.65 8.23
CA SER A 192 24.59 15.97 7.99
C SER A 192 25.28 16.61 6.80
N ASP A 193 26.48 17.17 6.99
CA ASP A 193 27.34 17.66 5.90
C ASP A 193 27.86 16.50 4.99
N ASP A 194 27.17 15.35 5.00
CA ASP A 194 27.40 14.19 4.15
C ASP A 194 26.63 14.34 2.82
N ASN A 195 27.39 14.51 1.74
CA ASN A 195 26.85 14.63 0.39
C ASN A 195 26.10 13.37 -0.11
N LYS A 196 26.13 12.25 0.61
CA LYS A 196 25.38 11.04 0.24
C LYS A 196 23.89 11.29 0.09
N TRP A 197 23.26 12.04 0.98
CA TRP A 197 21.81 12.31 0.93
C TRP A 197 21.43 13.15 -0.29
N LYS A 198 22.28 14.13 -0.66
CA LYS A 198 22.17 14.86 -1.92
C LYS A 198 22.28 13.96 -3.14
N TYR A 199 23.30 13.09 -3.21
CA TYR A 199 23.45 12.16 -4.34
C TYR A 199 22.33 11.13 -4.42
N LEU A 200 21.80 10.69 -3.27
CA LEU A 200 20.65 9.80 -3.18
C LEU A 200 19.39 10.46 -3.74
N LEU A 201 19.13 11.71 -3.37
CA LEU A 201 17.98 12.48 -3.88
C LEU A 201 18.08 12.66 -5.41
N ILE A 202 19.20 13.21 -5.90
CA ILE A 202 19.42 13.43 -7.34
C ILE A 202 19.36 12.10 -8.10
N GLY A 203 19.98 11.04 -7.56
CA GLY A 203 20.00 9.72 -8.15
C GLY A 203 18.61 9.10 -8.25
N SER A 204 17.79 9.20 -7.19
CA SER A 204 16.42 8.69 -7.18
C SER A 204 15.53 9.40 -8.21
N THR A 205 15.61 10.73 -8.32
CA THR A 205 14.86 11.52 -9.30
C THR A 205 15.29 11.18 -10.73
N LEU A 206 16.59 11.13 -11.00
CA LEU A 206 17.11 10.79 -12.33
C LEU A 206 16.70 9.36 -12.74
N ALA A 207 16.78 8.40 -11.81
CA ALA A 207 16.37 7.02 -12.06
C ALA A 207 14.88 6.94 -12.42
N MET A 208 14.01 7.61 -11.66
CA MET A 208 12.57 7.62 -11.95
C MET A 208 12.24 8.24 -13.31
N LEU A 209 12.91 9.34 -13.68
CA LEU A 209 12.72 9.97 -15.00
C LEU A 209 13.20 9.07 -16.14
N LEU A 210 14.39 8.47 -16.02
CA LEU A 210 14.93 7.56 -17.03
C LEU A 210 14.04 6.32 -17.19
N THR A 211 13.60 5.72 -16.08
CA THR A 211 12.67 4.59 -16.13
C THR A 211 11.36 4.96 -16.81
N SER A 212 10.80 6.15 -16.53
CA SER A 212 9.58 6.63 -17.19
C SER A 212 9.74 6.76 -18.71
N ILE A 213 10.86 7.34 -19.18
CA ILE A 213 11.14 7.51 -20.61
C ILE A 213 11.31 6.15 -21.29
N ILE A 214 12.10 5.25 -20.69
CA ILE A 214 12.34 3.90 -21.23
C ILE A 214 11.03 3.12 -21.32
N LEU A 215 10.23 3.14 -20.25
CA LEU A 215 8.95 2.42 -20.23
C LEU A 215 7.97 2.99 -21.26
N THR A 216 7.91 4.31 -21.42
CA THR A 216 7.11 4.96 -22.46
C THR A 216 7.55 4.53 -23.86
N GLY A 217 8.86 4.45 -24.11
CA GLY A 217 9.40 3.94 -25.38
C GLY A 217 9.01 2.49 -25.66
N ILE A 218 9.10 1.63 -24.64
CA ILE A 218 8.63 0.24 -24.72
C ILE A 218 7.13 0.21 -25.04
N MET A 219 6.32 1.07 -24.41
CA MET A 219 4.89 1.12 -24.66
C MET A 219 4.56 1.48 -26.11
N TYR A 220 5.25 2.46 -26.71
CA TYR A 220 5.05 2.79 -28.12
C TYR A 220 5.44 1.63 -29.04
N ASN A 221 6.57 0.96 -28.76
CA ASN A 221 7.07 -0.12 -29.62
C ASN A 221 6.13 -1.34 -29.65
N PHE A 222 5.54 -1.71 -28.51
CA PHE A 222 4.71 -2.91 -28.41
C PHE A 222 3.21 -2.65 -28.62
N PHE A 223 2.70 -1.48 -28.23
CA PHE A 223 1.25 -1.24 -28.14
C PHE A 223 0.72 -0.14 -29.06
N ALA A 224 1.59 0.60 -29.78
CA ALA A 224 1.21 1.78 -30.56
C ALA A 224 1.44 1.64 -32.08
N GLY A 225 1.29 0.43 -32.63
CA GLY A 225 1.36 0.17 -34.08
C GLY A 225 0.26 0.86 -34.90
N SER A 226 0.37 0.79 -36.23
CA SER A 226 -0.66 1.34 -37.14
C SER A 226 -2.02 0.66 -36.91
N GLY A 227 -3.07 1.48 -36.76
CA GLY A 227 -4.42 1.01 -36.43
C GLY A 227 -4.75 0.98 -34.92
N CYS A 228 -3.77 1.15 -34.03
CA CYS A 228 -3.98 1.18 -32.57
C CYS A 228 -4.15 2.62 -32.04
N GLY A 229 -5.10 3.39 -32.61
CA GLY A 229 -5.27 4.82 -32.30
C GLY A 229 -5.59 5.12 -30.83
N LEU A 230 -6.33 4.24 -30.15
CA LEU A 230 -6.67 4.41 -28.73
C LEU A 230 -5.44 4.29 -27.82
N ASN A 231 -4.57 3.31 -28.08
CA ASN A 231 -3.32 3.15 -27.31
C ASN A 231 -2.35 4.31 -27.58
N GLN A 232 -2.24 4.74 -28.84
CA GLN A 232 -1.46 5.91 -29.23
C GLN A 232 -1.93 7.17 -28.49
N PHE A 233 -3.24 7.39 -28.42
CA PHE A 233 -3.83 8.50 -27.67
C PHE A 233 -3.44 8.43 -26.19
N PHE A 234 -3.67 7.30 -25.52
CA PHE A 234 -3.37 7.19 -24.09
C PHE A 234 -1.90 7.42 -23.76
N ILE A 235 -0.97 6.84 -24.53
CA ILE A 235 0.46 7.01 -24.28
C ILE A 235 0.86 8.47 -24.52
N THR A 236 0.44 9.06 -25.65
CA THR A 236 0.79 10.45 -26.01
C THR A 236 0.20 11.46 -25.02
N PHE A 237 -1.05 11.28 -24.65
CA PHE A 237 -1.75 12.18 -23.72
C PHE A 237 -1.11 12.16 -22.32
N ASN A 238 -0.81 10.98 -21.78
CA ASN A 238 -0.13 10.89 -20.48
C ASN A 238 1.30 11.44 -20.53
N LEU A 239 2.03 11.26 -21.64
CA LEU A 239 3.35 11.85 -21.82
C LEU A 239 3.30 13.40 -21.80
N ILE A 240 2.34 14.00 -22.50
CA ILE A 240 2.12 15.44 -22.49
C ILE A 240 1.79 15.94 -21.08
N LEU A 241 0.90 15.25 -20.38
CA LEU A 241 0.54 15.58 -19.00
C LEU A 241 1.75 15.54 -18.05
N CYS A 242 2.61 14.53 -18.16
CA CYS A 242 3.86 14.47 -17.39
C CYS A 242 4.79 15.65 -17.69
N ILE A 243 4.94 16.04 -18.97
CA ILE A 243 5.77 17.19 -19.35
C ILE A 243 5.22 18.49 -18.77
N ILE A 244 3.89 18.68 -18.80
CA ILE A 244 3.23 19.85 -18.20
C ILE A 244 3.52 19.91 -16.70
N VAL A 245 3.38 18.81 -15.98
CA VAL A 245 3.64 18.78 -14.53
C VAL A 245 5.12 19.05 -14.23
N ILE A 246 6.05 18.50 -15.00
CA ILE A 246 7.48 18.81 -14.84
C ILE A 246 7.75 20.32 -15.00
N PHE A 247 7.13 20.95 -16.00
CA PHE A 247 7.26 22.40 -16.21
C PHE A 247 6.69 23.21 -15.03
N LEU A 248 5.53 22.80 -14.51
CA LEU A 248 4.93 23.43 -13.33
C LEU A 248 5.85 23.34 -12.11
N CYS A 249 6.46 22.17 -11.85
CA CYS A 249 7.39 21.98 -10.72
C CYS A 249 8.67 22.84 -10.81
N ILE A 250 9.06 23.25 -12.03
CA ILE A 250 10.28 24.06 -12.26
C ILE A 250 9.97 25.57 -12.23
N THR A 251 8.69 25.95 -12.35
CA THR A 251 8.31 27.36 -12.45
C THR A 251 8.62 28.09 -11.13
N PRO A 252 9.31 29.25 -11.17
CA PRO A 252 9.76 29.94 -9.94
C PRO A 252 8.61 30.33 -9.03
N VAL A 253 7.45 30.71 -9.59
CA VAL A 253 6.24 31.05 -8.83
C VAL A 253 5.76 29.89 -7.93
N VAL A 254 5.84 28.64 -8.41
CA VAL A 254 5.46 27.46 -7.64
C VAL A 254 6.50 27.15 -6.56
N GLN A 255 7.78 27.34 -6.88
CA GLN A 255 8.89 27.11 -5.94
C GLN A 255 8.93 28.13 -4.80
N GLU A 256 8.58 29.39 -5.08
CA GLU A 256 8.46 30.45 -4.09
C GLU A 256 7.27 30.21 -3.15
N ALA A 257 6.15 29.71 -3.69
CA ALA A 257 4.96 29.39 -2.89
C ALA A 257 5.07 28.06 -2.12
N ASN A 258 5.95 27.14 -2.54
CA ASN A 258 6.19 25.87 -1.86
C ASN A 258 7.70 25.55 -1.77
N PRO A 259 8.43 26.19 -0.85
CA PRO A 259 9.89 26.07 -0.75
C PRO A 259 10.37 24.67 -0.34
N ARG A 260 9.48 23.78 0.16
CA ARG A 260 9.78 22.37 0.44
C ARG A 260 9.64 21.44 -0.78
N SER A 261 9.19 21.95 -1.93
CA SER A 261 9.03 21.17 -3.16
C SER A 261 10.37 20.92 -3.89
N GLY A 262 11.15 19.96 -3.36
CA GLY A 262 12.09 19.04 -4.03
C GLY A 262 13.18 19.51 -5.02
N LEU A 263 12.98 20.52 -5.88
CA LEU A 263 13.92 20.89 -6.95
C LEU A 263 14.72 22.18 -6.67
N SER A 264 14.20 23.13 -5.90
CA SER A 264 14.80 24.45 -5.70
C SER A 264 15.85 24.51 -4.58
N GLN A 265 15.76 23.63 -3.58
CA GLN A 265 16.68 23.66 -2.43
C GLN A 265 18.11 23.23 -2.77
N ALA A 266 18.31 22.47 -3.86
CA ALA A 266 19.65 22.12 -4.32
C ALA A 266 20.46 23.34 -4.82
N SER A 267 19.81 24.48 -5.06
CA SER A 267 20.44 25.71 -5.56
C SER A 267 20.68 26.79 -4.50
N MET A 268 20.10 26.69 -3.30
CA MET A 268 20.20 27.74 -2.28
C MET A 268 21.20 27.40 -1.17
N LYS A 269 22.45 27.09 -1.55
CA LYS A 269 23.62 27.50 -0.74
C LYS A 269 24.15 28.83 -1.31
N THR A 270 23.36 29.89 -1.18
CA THR A 270 23.87 31.26 -1.25
C THR A 270 24.28 31.69 0.16
N ASN A 271 25.54 31.44 0.49
CA ASN A 271 26.36 32.19 1.45
C ASN A 271 25.62 32.77 2.67
N LEU A 272 25.27 31.94 3.66
CA LEU A 272 25.13 32.42 5.03
C LEU A 272 26.40 32.02 5.81
N PRO A 273 27.07 32.93 6.54
CA PRO A 273 28.32 32.63 7.24
C PRO A 273 28.12 31.56 8.32
N ASN A 274 29.11 30.67 8.45
CA ASN A 274 29.18 29.48 9.31
C ASN A 274 29.16 29.75 10.85
N ASP A 275 28.52 30.80 11.34
CA ASP A 275 28.69 31.23 12.75
C ASP A 275 27.58 30.77 13.72
N PHE A 276 26.66 29.88 13.32
CA PHE A 276 25.57 29.42 14.20
C PHE A 276 25.56 27.93 14.59
N GLN A 277 26.58 27.16 14.21
CA GLN A 277 26.65 25.71 14.50
C GLN A 277 27.57 25.36 15.68
N SER A 278 27.51 26.15 16.76
CA SER A 278 28.17 25.84 18.03
C SER A 278 27.21 25.68 19.22
N ASN A 279 25.89 25.78 19.01
CA ASN A 279 24.96 26.13 20.09
C ASN A 279 23.87 25.09 20.45
N SER A 280 23.91 23.86 19.93
CA SER A 280 22.88 22.85 20.23
C SER A 280 23.01 22.23 21.63
N ARG A 281 24.22 22.04 22.15
CA ARG A 281 24.41 21.52 23.53
C ARG A 281 24.10 22.57 24.60
N SER A 282 24.49 23.83 24.37
CA SER A 282 24.25 24.95 25.28
C SER A 282 22.77 25.33 25.38
N ALA A 283 22.00 25.17 24.30
CA ALA A 283 20.55 25.36 24.33
C ALA A 283 19.82 24.36 25.25
N SER A 284 20.22 23.08 25.23
CA SER A 284 19.63 22.05 26.10
C SER A 284 19.93 22.28 27.59
N TYR A 285 21.14 22.74 27.93
CA TYR A 285 21.48 23.10 29.32
C TYR A 285 20.67 24.29 29.82
N ASN A 286 20.49 25.33 28.99
CA ASN A 286 19.70 26.51 29.35
C ASN A 286 18.19 26.22 29.46
N ALA A 287 17.68 25.24 28.70
CA ALA A 287 16.28 24.80 28.77
C ALA A 287 15.98 24.01 30.07
N ILE A 288 16.96 23.29 30.62
CA ILE A 288 16.87 22.60 31.91
C ILE A 288 16.93 23.63 33.06
N GLU A 289 17.83 24.61 32.97
CA GLU A 289 18.00 25.65 34.00
C GLU A 289 16.79 26.62 34.07
N SER A 290 16.06 26.79 32.96
CA SER A 290 14.79 27.54 32.90
C SER A 290 13.56 26.71 33.29
N GLY A 291 13.72 25.43 33.62
CA GLY A 291 12.63 24.55 34.07
C GLY A 291 11.61 24.18 33.00
N ILE A 292 11.93 24.41 31.72
CA ILE A 292 11.05 24.12 30.59
C ILE A 292 11.03 22.61 30.29
N MET A 293 12.11 21.89 30.63
CA MET A 293 12.16 20.42 30.55
C MET A 293 12.89 19.82 31.77
N PRO A 294 12.46 18.63 32.25
CA PRO A 294 13.11 17.93 33.35
C PRO A 294 14.44 17.30 32.91
N ALA A 295 15.41 17.25 33.83
CA ALA A 295 16.74 16.67 33.58
C ALA A 295 16.72 15.18 33.15
N SER A 296 15.61 14.48 33.40
CA SER A 296 15.36 13.09 32.96
C SER A 296 15.18 12.94 31.44
N ALA A 297 15.03 14.04 30.68
CA ALA A 297 15.01 14.00 29.22
C ALA A 297 16.38 13.66 28.60
N LEU A 298 17.41 13.47 29.43
CA LEU A 298 18.75 13.04 29.04
C LEU A 298 19.05 11.58 29.42
N ASP A 299 18.13 10.88 30.10
CA ASP A 299 18.30 9.47 30.42
C ASP A 299 17.77 8.62 29.24
N ASP A 300 18.71 8.16 28.41
CA ASP A 300 18.52 7.11 27.40
C ASP A 300 18.33 5.74 28.09
N ASP A 301 17.26 5.57 28.86
CA ASP A 301 16.84 4.26 29.35
C ASP A 301 15.87 3.62 28.34
N ASP A 302 16.31 2.47 27.82
CA ASP A 302 15.65 1.58 26.87
C ASP A 302 14.46 0.84 27.54
N ASP A 303 13.34 1.54 27.74
CA ASP A 303 12.06 0.94 28.09
C ASP A 303 11.05 1.03 26.94
N GLY A 304 10.83 -0.13 26.30
CA GLY A 304 9.89 -0.42 25.21
C GLY A 304 8.87 0.69 24.91
N HIS A 305 9.16 1.42 23.83
CA HIS A 305 8.36 2.53 23.31
C HIS A 305 6.91 2.08 23.00
N ASP A 306 6.02 2.17 23.98
CA ASP A 306 4.56 2.11 23.77
C ASP A 306 4.13 3.42 23.11
N ASP A 307 4.04 3.41 21.77
CA ASP A 307 3.71 4.55 20.89
C ASP A 307 2.27 5.08 21.07
N GLU A 308 1.49 4.52 22.00
CA GLU A 308 0.07 4.84 22.23
C GLU A 308 -0.26 5.27 23.68
N LYS A 309 0.72 5.80 24.42
CA LYS A 309 0.54 6.22 25.84
C LYS A 309 -0.44 7.39 26.03
N ASN A 310 -0.68 8.19 24.99
CA ASN A 310 -1.53 9.39 25.01
C ASN A 310 -2.74 9.33 24.06
N GLY A 311 -3.00 8.18 23.41
CA GLY A 311 -4.08 8.00 22.42
C GLY A 311 -3.70 7.00 21.32
N VAL A 312 -4.68 6.61 20.48
CA VAL A 312 -4.42 5.68 19.36
C VAL A 312 -3.53 6.34 18.29
N ALA A 313 -2.49 5.63 17.83
CA ALA A 313 -1.55 6.15 16.84
C ALA A 313 -2.17 6.32 15.44
N TYR A 314 -3.26 5.60 15.15
CA TYR A 314 -3.98 5.65 13.89
C TYR A 314 -5.45 5.28 14.07
N ASN A 315 -6.29 5.62 13.10
CA ASN A 315 -7.70 5.21 13.12
C ASN A 315 -7.84 3.73 12.78
N TYR A 316 -8.16 2.90 13.77
CA TYR A 316 -8.28 1.44 13.63
C TYR A 316 -9.36 1.02 12.61
N GLY A 317 -10.48 1.74 12.56
CA GLY A 317 -11.55 1.49 11.59
C GLY A 317 -11.09 1.77 10.15
N ALA A 318 -10.42 2.90 9.93
CA ALA A 318 -9.87 3.26 8.62
C ALA A 318 -8.78 2.28 8.18
N PHE A 319 -7.93 1.83 9.10
CA PHE A 319 -6.92 0.81 8.85
C PHE A 319 -7.54 -0.48 8.33
N HIS A 320 -8.55 -1.02 9.01
CA HIS A 320 -9.23 -2.23 8.57
C HIS A 320 -10.01 -2.05 7.27
N PHE A 321 -10.58 -0.87 7.04
CA PHE A 321 -11.18 -0.54 5.75
C PHE A 321 -10.15 -0.63 4.60
N ILE A 322 -8.96 -0.04 4.77
CA ILE A 322 -7.88 -0.09 3.76
C ILE A 322 -7.49 -1.54 3.46
N PHE A 323 -7.32 -2.37 4.50
CA PHE A 323 -7.01 -3.80 4.32
C PHE A 323 -8.14 -4.59 3.65
N ALA A 324 -9.40 -4.25 3.94
CA ALA A 324 -10.56 -4.89 3.30
C ALA A 324 -10.61 -4.61 1.79
N VAL A 325 -10.37 -3.35 1.39
CA VAL A 325 -10.30 -2.98 -0.04
C VAL A 325 -9.00 -3.44 -0.71
N ALA A 326 -7.91 -3.57 0.03
CA ALA A 326 -6.66 -4.18 -0.46
C ALA A 326 -6.87 -5.64 -0.87
N SER A 327 -7.60 -6.42 -0.05
CA SER A 327 -7.96 -7.80 -0.39
C SER A 327 -8.82 -7.88 -1.66
N MET A 328 -9.76 -6.94 -1.85
CA MET A 328 -10.55 -6.83 -3.08
C MET A 328 -9.67 -6.50 -4.29
N TYR A 329 -8.68 -5.61 -4.14
CA TYR A 329 -7.69 -5.33 -5.18
C TYR A 329 -6.85 -6.56 -5.54
N VAL A 330 -6.38 -7.32 -4.55
CA VAL A 330 -5.64 -8.57 -4.79
C VAL A 330 -6.48 -9.56 -5.58
N ALA A 331 -7.78 -9.69 -5.26
CA ALA A 331 -8.69 -10.53 -6.03
C ALA A 331 -8.70 -10.14 -7.51
N MET A 332 -8.94 -8.85 -7.81
CA MET A 332 -8.99 -8.34 -9.18
C MET A 332 -7.64 -8.44 -9.90
N LEU A 333 -6.54 -8.23 -9.18
CA LEU A 333 -5.19 -8.33 -9.75
C LEU A 333 -4.88 -9.77 -10.19
N LEU A 334 -5.13 -10.74 -9.33
CA LEU A 334 -4.85 -12.16 -9.60
C LEU A 334 -5.76 -12.75 -10.68
N THR A 335 -6.98 -12.23 -10.83
CA THR A 335 -7.93 -12.69 -11.86
C THR A 335 -7.85 -11.88 -13.16
N ASN A 336 -6.77 -11.08 -13.32
CA ASN A 336 -6.51 -10.24 -14.49
C ASN A 336 -7.65 -9.26 -14.80
N TRP A 337 -8.41 -8.83 -13.81
CA TRP A 337 -9.55 -7.92 -13.94
C TRP A 337 -10.63 -8.42 -14.92
N ASN A 338 -10.70 -9.73 -15.12
CA ASN A 338 -11.68 -10.31 -16.03
C ASN A 338 -13.07 -10.34 -15.38
N ASN A 339 -14.12 -10.25 -16.20
CA ASN A 339 -15.49 -10.46 -15.74
C ASN A 339 -15.83 -11.95 -15.69
N ILE A 340 -16.76 -12.29 -14.79
CA ILE A 340 -17.27 -13.65 -14.61
C ILE A 340 -18.71 -13.68 -15.09
N ASN A 341 -18.96 -14.20 -16.29
CA ASN A 341 -20.31 -14.29 -16.87
C ASN A 341 -20.72 -15.75 -17.03
N THR A 342 -22.01 -16.06 -16.88
CA THR A 342 -22.59 -17.38 -17.19
C THR A 342 -23.43 -17.33 -18.46
N THR A 343 -23.32 -18.34 -19.33
CA THR A 343 -24.20 -18.52 -20.51
C THR A 343 -25.10 -19.74 -20.34
N GLY A 344 -26.40 -19.58 -20.61
CA GLY A 344 -27.44 -20.53 -20.21
C GLY A 344 -27.56 -21.80 -21.07
N SER A 345 -27.35 -22.94 -20.43
CA SER A 345 -28.20 -24.17 -20.38
C SER A 345 -27.46 -25.25 -19.58
N GLU A 346 -26.14 -25.12 -19.53
CA GLU A 346 -25.24 -25.69 -18.53
C GLU A 346 -24.49 -24.50 -17.91
N GLU A 347 -24.15 -24.54 -16.63
CA GLU A 347 -23.55 -23.46 -15.83
C GLU A 347 -22.11 -23.11 -16.28
N LEU A 348 -21.92 -22.82 -17.57
CA LEU A 348 -20.63 -22.51 -18.19
C LEU A 348 -20.27 -21.06 -17.88
N VAL A 349 -19.15 -20.88 -17.19
CA VAL A 349 -18.59 -19.58 -16.85
C VAL A 349 -17.57 -19.16 -17.92
N ILE A 350 -17.73 -17.95 -18.46
CA ILE A 350 -16.85 -17.34 -19.46
C ILE A 350 -16.10 -16.18 -18.81
N ILE A 351 -14.78 -16.11 -19.09
CA ILE A 351 -13.85 -15.11 -18.59
C ILE A 351 -13.55 -14.12 -19.74
N GLY A 352 -14.01 -12.87 -19.64
CA GLY A 352 -13.79 -11.84 -20.65
C GLY A 352 -12.90 -10.69 -20.14
N GLN A 353 -12.13 -10.06 -21.05
CA GLN A 353 -11.37 -8.85 -20.71
C GLN A 353 -12.31 -7.67 -20.44
N SER A 354 -12.13 -7.00 -19.31
CA SER A 354 -12.95 -5.87 -18.92
C SER A 354 -12.38 -4.55 -19.44
N ILE A 355 -13.09 -3.89 -20.38
CA ILE A 355 -12.80 -2.50 -20.77
C ILE A 355 -12.89 -1.54 -19.57
N VAL A 356 -13.72 -1.89 -18.58
CA VAL A 356 -13.88 -1.12 -17.34
C VAL A 356 -12.57 -1.07 -16.56
N ALA A 357 -11.79 -2.16 -16.56
CA ALA A 357 -10.50 -2.20 -15.88
C ALA A 357 -9.47 -1.21 -16.47
N VAL A 358 -9.51 -1.01 -17.79
CA VAL A 358 -8.66 -0.03 -18.47
C VAL A 358 -9.04 1.38 -18.01
N TRP A 359 -10.32 1.73 -18.09
CA TRP A 359 -10.80 3.06 -17.69
C TRP A 359 -10.61 3.35 -16.20
N VAL A 360 -10.81 2.36 -15.32
CA VAL A 360 -10.52 2.50 -13.89
C VAL A 360 -9.07 2.93 -13.67
N LYS A 361 -8.10 2.27 -14.32
CA LYS A 361 -6.68 2.59 -14.16
C LYS A 361 -6.33 3.95 -14.76
N VAL A 362 -6.82 4.24 -15.97
CA VAL A 362 -6.57 5.51 -16.66
C VAL A 362 -7.15 6.69 -15.88
N VAL A 363 -8.42 6.63 -15.51
CA VAL A 363 -9.08 7.72 -14.77
C VAL A 363 -8.48 7.90 -13.38
N SER A 364 -8.16 6.80 -12.68
CA SER A 364 -7.51 6.90 -11.36
C SER A 364 -6.15 7.60 -11.47
N SER A 365 -5.39 7.35 -12.54
CA SER A 365 -4.12 8.04 -12.79
C SER A 365 -4.29 9.52 -13.05
N TRP A 366 -5.33 9.92 -13.81
CA TRP A 366 -5.63 11.33 -14.06
C TRP A 366 -6.14 12.05 -12.82
N ILE A 367 -6.96 11.40 -11.98
CA ILE A 367 -7.38 11.95 -10.69
C ILE A 367 -6.15 12.20 -9.81
N CYS A 368 -5.23 11.24 -9.71
CA CYS A 368 -3.99 11.41 -8.96
C CYS A 368 -3.16 12.60 -9.49
N LEU A 369 -3.00 12.70 -10.81
CA LEU A 369 -2.28 13.82 -11.42
C LEU A 369 -2.95 15.17 -11.13
N LEU A 370 -4.28 15.24 -11.17
CA LEU A 370 -5.04 16.45 -10.84
C LEU A 370 -4.86 16.83 -9.37
N LEU A 371 -4.94 15.86 -8.45
CA LEU A 371 -4.69 16.07 -7.03
C LEU A 371 -3.26 16.55 -6.78
N TYR A 372 -2.26 15.94 -7.40
CA TYR A 372 -0.87 16.36 -7.31
C TYR A 372 -0.64 17.76 -7.90
N THR A 373 -1.23 18.04 -9.05
CA THR A 373 -1.15 19.39 -9.65
C THR A 373 -1.79 20.44 -8.74
N TRP A 374 -2.89 20.07 -8.07
CA TRP A 374 -3.55 20.93 -7.09
C TRP A 374 -2.70 21.18 -5.85
N THR A 375 -1.94 20.20 -5.35
CA THR A 375 -1.02 20.43 -4.21
C THR A 375 0.12 21.39 -4.57
N LEU A 376 0.51 21.48 -5.84
CA LEU A 376 1.50 22.44 -6.32
C LEU A 376 0.92 23.84 -6.54
N ILE A 377 -0.25 23.94 -7.17
CA ILE A 377 -0.84 25.22 -7.59
C ILE A 377 -1.69 25.86 -6.47
N GLY A 378 -2.22 25.08 -5.54
CA GLY A 378 -3.07 25.56 -4.45
C GLY A 378 -2.45 26.71 -3.64
N PRO A 379 -1.19 26.58 -3.16
CA PRO A 379 -0.49 27.66 -2.45
C PRO A 379 -0.32 28.93 -3.29
N VAL A 380 -0.16 28.81 -4.61
CA VAL A 380 -0.03 29.95 -5.53
C VAL A 380 -1.35 30.69 -5.73
N LEU A 381 -2.45 29.96 -5.89
CA LEU A 381 -3.77 30.55 -6.21
C LEU A 381 -4.50 31.10 -4.99
N MET A 382 -4.28 30.52 -3.80
CA MET A 382 -4.97 30.90 -2.56
C MET A 382 -3.96 31.03 -1.40
N PRO A 383 -2.98 31.94 -1.48
CA PRO A 383 -1.92 32.06 -0.48
C PRO A 383 -2.47 32.24 0.94
N GLU A 384 -3.49 33.07 1.13
CA GLU A 384 -4.12 33.33 2.45
C GLU A 384 -4.68 32.07 3.13
N ARG A 385 -5.00 30.99 2.39
CA ARG A 385 -5.48 29.74 2.97
C ARG A 385 -4.35 28.82 3.44
N PHE A 386 -3.15 29.00 2.88
CA PHE A 386 -2.00 28.13 3.12
C PHE A 386 -0.92 28.81 3.99
N GLU A 387 -1.02 30.11 4.24
CA GLU A 387 -0.15 30.85 5.16
C GLU A 387 -0.18 30.33 6.60
N ASP A 388 -1.31 29.81 7.09
CA ASP A 388 -1.43 29.26 8.46
C ASP A 388 -0.76 27.88 8.65
N PHE A 389 -0.30 27.24 7.56
CA PHE A 389 0.29 25.88 7.57
C PHE A 389 1.81 25.84 7.38
N TYR A 390 2.45 26.98 7.11
CA TYR A 390 3.91 27.15 7.00
C TYR A 390 4.42 28.07 8.11
#